data_AF-A0A813LQJ3-F1
#
_entry.id   AF-A0A813LQJ3-F1
#
_cell.length_a   1.000
_cell.length_b   1.000
_cell.length_c   1.000
_cell.angle_alpha   90.00
_cell.angle_beta   90.00
_cell.angle_gamma   90.00
#
_symmetry.space_group_name_H-M   'P 1'
#
loop_
_entity.id
_entity.type
_entity.pdbx_description
1 polymer ?
#
loop_
_entity_poly.entity_id
_entity_poly.type
_entity_poly.pdbx_seq_one_letter_code
_entity_poly.pdbx_strand_id
1 'polypeptide(L)'
;PMQELCGLVEDQHRFLAACDQNVAAVHCKAGKGRTGMVIACLLLREGFAASAEEALALYAAKRTHDRKGVTIPSQLRYVQFYATFLRLGTLPRRQVLLRSVRLLHCHRAHR
;
A
#
# COMPACT_ATOMS: atom_id res chain seq x y z
N PRO A 1 6.73 -7.35 -8.28
CA PRO A 1 5.72 -6.41 -7.72
C PRO A 1 5.84 -6.14 -6.20
N MET A 2 5.62 -7.12 -5.30
CA MET A 2 5.77 -6.87 -3.84
C MET A 2 7.21 -6.54 -3.46
N GLN A 3 8.18 -7.22 -4.08
CA GLN A 3 9.61 -6.97 -3.84
C GLN A 3 10.04 -5.59 -4.29
N GLU A 4 9.49 -5.09 -5.40
CA GLU A 4 9.71 -3.72 -5.86
C GLU A 4 9.11 -2.70 -4.89
N LEU A 5 7.90 -2.95 -4.37
CA LEU A 5 7.31 -2.08 -3.34
C LEU A 5 8.15 -2.06 -2.07
N CYS A 6 8.61 -3.22 -1.59
CA CYS A 6 9.49 -3.29 -0.42
C CYS A 6 10.81 -2.56 -0.67
N GLY A 7 11.43 -2.77 -1.84
CA GLY A 7 12.67 -2.08 -2.21
C GLY A 7 12.49 -0.57 -2.31
N LEU A 8 11.39 -0.09 -2.91
CA LEU A 8 11.08 1.33 -3.01
C LEU A 8 10.91 1.97 -1.62
N VAL A 9 10.18 1.32 -0.72
CA VAL A 9 9.94 1.87 0.62
C VAL A 9 11.22 1.83 1.46
N GLU A 10 12.03 0.78 1.34
CA GLU A 10 13.32 0.72 2.05
C GLU A 10 14.30 1.77 1.52
N ASP A 11 14.29 2.04 0.22
CA ASP A 11 15.11 3.09 -0.37
C ASP A 11 14.71 4.49 0.16
N GLN A 12 13.41 4.76 0.23
CA GLN A 12 12.87 5.98 0.83
C GLN A 12 13.24 6.10 2.31
N HIS A 13 13.09 5.02 3.07
CA HIS A 13 13.46 4.98 4.48
C HIS A 13 14.94 5.32 4.69
N ARG A 14 15.85 4.68 3.95
CA ARG A 14 17.29 4.97 4.03
C ARG A 14 17.60 6.42 3.66
N PHE A 15 16.96 6.95 2.62
CA PHE A 15 17.14 8.34 2.21
C PHE A 15 16.70 9.30 3.31
N LEU A 16 15.54 9.08 3.92
CA LEU A 16 15.03 9.92 5.01
C LEU A 16 15.89 9.80 6.28
N ALA A 17 16.33 8.58 6.62
CA ALA A 17 17.15 8.32 7.80
C ALA A 17 18.59 8.86 7.68
N ALA A 18 19.08 9.12 6.47
CA ALA A 18 20.45 9.60 6.25
C ALA A 18 20.66 11.05 6.70
N CYS A 19 19.60 11.88 6.71
CA CYS A 19 19.65 13.26 7.17
C CYS A 19 18.26 13.78 7.51
N ASP A 20 18.10 14.41 8.68
CA ASP A 20 16.81 14.96 9.13
C ASP A 20 16.24 16.07 8.23
N GLN A 21 17.05 16.64 7.34
CA GLN A 21 16.62 17.63 6.35
C GLN A 21 16.15 17.00 5.03
N ASN A 22 16.31 15.69 4.85
CA ASN A 22 15.93 15.01 3.62
C ASN A 22 14.40 14.94 3.48
N VAL A 23 13.92 15.18 2.26
CA VAL A 23 12.49 15.16 1.93
C VAL A 23 12.25 14.26 0.72
N ALA A 24 11.41 13.23 0.90
CA ALA A 24 10.99 12.35 -0.18
C ALA A 24 9.64 12.79 -0.77
N ALA A 25 9.63 13.16 -2.06
CA ALA A 25 8.40 13.52 -2.77
C ALA A 25 7.87 12.33 -3.59
N VAL A 26 6.70 11.79 -3.22
CA VAL A 26 6.07 10.66 -3.92
C VAL A 26 4.87 11.16 -4.73
N HIS A 27 4.86 10.90 -6.04
CA HIS A 27 3.75 11.30 -6.90
C HIS A 27 3.29 10.21 -7.87
N CYS A 28 2.09 10.39 -8.41
CA CYS A 28 1.61 9.68 -9.59
C CYS A 28 0.90 10.71 -10.47
N LYS A 29 -0.16 10.33 -11.20
CA LYS A 29 -0.94 11.31 -12.00
C LYS A 29 -1.77 12.25 -11.11
N ALA A 30 -2.57 11.70 -10.20
CA ALA A 30 -3.47 12.48 -9.32
C ALA A 30 -2.99 12.57 -7.85
N GLY A 31 -1.91 11.88 -7.51
CA GLY A 31 -1.40 11.84 -6.14
C GLY A 31 -2.39 11.25 -5.14
N LYS A 32 -3.12 10.19 -5.52
CA LYS A 32 -4.21 9.59 -4.73
C LYS A 32 -3.99 8.10 -4.46
N GLY A 33 -4.36 7.21 -5.39
CA GLY A 33 -4.29 5.76 -5.17
C GLY A 33 -2.85 5.21 -5.08
N ARG A 34 -2.07 5.27 -6.17
CA ARG A 34 -0.69 4.75 -6.21
C ARG A 34 0.22 5.44 -5.20
N THR A 35 0.14 6.77 -5.13
CA THR A 35 0.87 7.58 -4.15
C THR A 35 0.51 7.20 -2.72
N GLY A 36 -0.79 7.10 -2.41
CA GLY A 36 -1.26 6.74 -1.08
C GLY A 36 -0.85 5.34 -0.64
N MET A 37 -0.84 4.38 -1.56
CA MET A 37 -0.36 3.03 -1.27
C MET A 37 1.11 3.05 -0.82
N VAL A 38 1.99 3.76 -1.55
CA VAL A 38 3.42 3.86 -1.20
C VAL A 38 3.61 4.65 0.10
N ILE A 39 2.94 5.79 0.26
CA ILE A 39 3.05 6.61 1.47
C ILE A 39 2.52 5.86 2.70
N ALA A 40 1.43 5.11 2.58
CA ALA A 40 0.93 4.28 3.69
C ALA A 40 1.94 3.20 4.09
N CYS A 41 2.61 2.55 3.13
CA CYS A 41 3.70 1.63 3.45
C CYS A 41 4.89 2.35 4.13
N LEU A 42 5.25 3.55 3.68
CA LEU A 42 6.31 4.33 4.30
C LEU A 42 5.95 4.75 5.74
N LEU A 43 4.70 5.18 5.99
CA LEU A 43 4.22 5.51 7.34
C LEU A 43 4.34 4.30 8.30
N LEU A 44 4.05 3.09 7.81
CA LEU A 44 4.30 1.86 8.58
C LEU A 44 5.79 1.66 8.85
N ARG A 45 6.64 1.84 7.82
CA ARG A 45 8.08 1.59 7.91
C ARG A 45 8.79 2.55 8.88
N GLU A 46 8.35 3.80 8.92
CA GLU A 46 8.84 4.85 9.83
C GLU A 46 8.24 4.76 11.24
N GLY A 47 7.26 3.87 11.47
CA GLY A 47 6.62 3.70 12.77
C GLY A 47 5.57 4.76 13.15
N PHE A 48 5.11 5.57 12.19
CA PHE A 48 4.02 6.54 12.42
C PHE A 48 2.63 5.88 12.50
N ALA A 49 2.51 4.61 12.12
CA ALA A 49 1.28 3.83 12.19
C ALA A 49 1.59 2.40 12.62
N ALA A 50 0.75 1.83 13.49
CA ALA A 50 0.88 0.46 13.99
C ALA A 50 0.16 -0.57 13.10
N SER A 51 -0.73 -0.13 12.21
CA SER A 51 -1.53 -0.99 11.34
C SER A 51 -1.73 -0.41 9.94
N ALA A 52 -2.02 -1.27 8.96
CA ALA A 52 -2.28 -0.85 7.58
C ALA A 52 -3.49 0.10 7.51
N GLU A 53 -4.53 -0.21 8.28
CA GLU A 53 -5.76 0.57 8.40
C GLU A 53 -5.47 1.98 8.94
N GLU A 54 -4.64 2.10 9.98
CA GLU A 54 -4.22 3.38 10.54
C GLU A 54 -3.39 4.18 9.53
N ALA A 55 -2.40 3.57 8.88
CA ALA A 55 -1.58 4.24 7.88
C ALA A 55 -2.41 4.78 6.71
N LEU A 56 -3.37 3.98 6.22
CA LEU A 56 -4.31 4.37 5.17
C LEU A 56 -5.23 5.51 5.61
N ALA A 57 -5.72 5.47 6.85
CA ALA A 57 -6.58 6.51 7.42
C ALA A 57 -5.82 7.83 7.60
N LEU A 58 -4.58 7.78 8.12
CA LEU A 58 -3.71 8.95 8.26
C LEU A 58 -3.45 9.61 6.91
N TYR A 59 -3.10 8.83 5.89
CA TYR A 59 -2.91 9.34 4.55
C TYR A 59 -4.20 9.98 4.01
N ALA A 60 -5.33 9.31 4.14
CA ALA A 60 -6.62 9.80 3.64
C ALA A 60 -7.04 11.11 4.31
N ALA A 61 -6.87 11.22 5.63
CA ALA A 61 -7.19 12.42 6.39
C ALA A 61 -6.32 13.63 6.00
N LYS A 62 -5.04 13.40 5.69
CA LYS A 62 -4.12 14.48 5.28
C LYS A 62 -4.27 14.87 3.81
N ARG A 63 -4.53 13.91 2.93
CA ARG A 63 -4.54 14.15 1.48
C ARG A 63 -5.90 14.55 0.90
N THR A 64 -6.99 14.15 1.53
CA THR A 64 -8.35 14.27 0.96
C THR A 64 -9.33 14.89 1.93
N HIS A 65 -10.30 15.65 1.42
CA HIS A 65 -11.36 16.23 2.26
C HIS A 65 -12.46 15.22 2.62
N ASP A 66 -12.70 14.23 1.76
CA ASP A 66 -13.76 13.23 1.91
C ASP A 66 -13.30 11.93 2.59
N ARG A 67 -12.04 11.90 3.06
CA ARG A 67 -11.34 10.71 3.58
C ARG A 67 -11.28 9.54 2.60
N LYS A 68 -11.51 9.76 1.31
CA LYS A 68 -11.35 8.72 0.29
C LYS A 68 -9.96 8.83 -0.28
N GLY A 69 -8.94 8.37 0.45
CA GLY A 69 -7.55 8.31 -0.01
C GLY A 69 -7.34 7.18 -1.02
N VAL A 70 -6.78 6.07 -0.56
CA VAL A 70 -6.69 4.82 -1.32
C VAL A 70 -8.04 4.10 -1.21
N THR A 71 -8.68 3.81 -2.33
CA THR A 71 -10.01 3.17 -2.36
C THR A 71 -10.05 1.88 -3.15
N ILE A 72 -9.07 1.64 -4.02
CA ILE A 72 -9.04 0.44 -4.87
C ILE A 72 -8.65 -0.76 -4.00
N PRO A 73 -9.47 -1.84 -3.94
CA PRO A 73 -9.23 -2.97 -3.04
C PRO A 73 -7.87 -3.65 -3.22
N SER A 74 -7.35 -3.72 -4.45
CA SER A 74 -6.02 -4.27 -4.69
C SER A 74 -4.90 -3.42 -4.09
N GLN A 75 -5.01 -2.09 -4.10
CA GLN A 75 -4.04 -1.20 -3.48
C GLN A 75 -4.07 -1.31 -1.95
N LEU A 76 -5.26 -1.36 -1.36
CA LEU A 76 -5.45 -1.61 0.07
C LEU A 76 -4.80 -2.93 0.50
N ARG A 77 -5.04 -4.00 -0.27
CA ARG A 77 -4.46 -5.32 -0.02
C ARG A 77 -2.93 -5.30 -0.06
N TYR A 78 -2.32 -4.51 -0.93
CA TYR A 78 -0.86 -4.39 -0.98
C TYR A 78 -0.27 -3.71 0.26
N VAL A 79 -0.98 -2.75 0.87
CA VAL A 79 -0.55 -2.17 2.16
C VAL A 79 -0.65 -3.21 3.28
N GLN A 80 -1.71 -4.03 3.29
CA GLN A 80 -1.84 -5.14 4.24
C GLN A 80 -0.74 -6.20 4.06
N PHE A 81 -0.39 -6.51 2.81
CA PHE A 81 0.75 -7.39 2.52
C PHE A 81 2.06 -6.79 3.04
N TYR A 82 2.27 -5.49 2.87
CA TYR A 82 3.46 -4.82 3.40
C TYR A 82 3.51 -4.84 4.94
N ALA A 83 2.40 -4.55 5.63
CA ALA A 83 2.32 -4.69 7.09
C ALA A 83 2.61 -6.12 7.56
N THR A 84 2.10 -7.12 6.84
CA THR A 84 2.40 -8.53 7.10
C THR A 84 3.89 -8.85 6.90
N PHE A 85 4.49 -8.30 5.84
CA PHE A 85 5.91 -8.43 5.56
C PHE A 85 6.77 -7.85 6.68
N LEU A 86 6.46 -6.65 7.19
CA LEU A 86 7.19 -6.06 8.32
C LEU A 86 7.14 -6.94 9.58
N ARG A 87 5.98 -7.56 9.84
CA ARG A 87 5.82 -8.45 11.01
C ARG A 87 6.55 -9.79 10.86
N LEU A 88 6.55 -10.37 9.65
CA LEU A 88 7.06 -11.73 9.42
C LEU A 88 8.49 -11.76 8.86
N GLY A 89 9.03 -10.64 8.40
CA GLY A 89 10.31 -10.52 7.68
C GLY A 89 10.28 -11.10 6.25
N THR A 90 9.23 -11.84 5.88
CA THR A 90 9.07 -12.44 4.55
C THR A 90 7.60 -12.61 4.19
N LEU A 91 7.32 -12.73 2.89
CA LEU A 91 6.01 -13.13 2.41
C LEU A 91 6.08 -14.58 1.92
N PRO A 92 5.09 -15.43 2.27
CA PRO A 92 5.10 -16.83 1.87
C PRO A 92 5.08 -16.94 0.35
N ARG A 93 6.16 -17.47 -0.22
CA ARG A 93 6.25 -17.79 -1.65
C ARG A 93 5.73 -19.20 -1.85
N ARG A 94 4.49 -19.32 -2.34
CA ARG A 94 3.87 -20.61 -2.65
C ARG A 94 3.59 -20.69 -4.14
N GLN A 95 4.09 -21.74 -4.78
CA GLN A 95 3.66 -22.08 -6.14
C GLN A 95 2.26 -22.70 -6.04
N VAL A 96 1.33 -22.14 -6.81
CA VAL A 96 -0.07 -22.59 -6.85
C VAL A 96 -0.52 -22.70 -8.30
N LEU A 97 -1.39 -23.67 -8.57
CA LEU A 97 -2.05 -23.79 -9.87
C LEU A 97 -3.48 -23.25 -9.74
N LEU A 98 -3.86 -22.33 -10.63
CA LEU A 98 -5.25 -21.89 -10.73
C LEU A 98 -6.08 -23.04 -11.33
N ARG A 99 -6.86 -23.74 -10.50
CA ARG A 99 -7.68 -24.88 -10.94
C ARG A 99 -9.04 -24.46 -11.48
N SER A 100 -9.67 -23.47 -10.85
CA SER A 100 -10.98 -22.98 -11.26
C SER A 100 -11.24 -21.57 -10.73
N VAL A 101 -12.11 -20.84 -11.41
CA VAL A 101 -12.67 -19.56 -10.95
C VAL A 101 -14.18 -19.73 -10.91
N ARG A 102 -14.79 -19.44 -9.75
CA ARG A 102 -16.25 -19.49 -9.58
C ARG A 102 -16.76 -18.06 -9.36
N LEU A 103 -17.63 -17.61 -10.24
CA LEU A 103 -18.39 -16.36 -10.04
C LEU A 103 -19.66 -16.71 -9.29
N LEU A 104 -19.78 -16.26 -8.04
CA LEU A 104 -20.94 -16.55 -7.20
C LEU A 104 -22.20 -15.80 -7.67
N HIS A 105 -22.01 -14.62 -8.23
CA HIS A 105 -23.07 -13.78 -8.76
C HIS A 105 -22.62 -13.18 -10.09
N CYS A 106 -23.49 -13.25 -11.09
CA CYS A 106 -23.32 -12.59 -12.36
C CYS A 106 -24.53 -11.68 -12.56
N HIS A 107 -24.35 -10.36 -12.40
CA HIS A 107 -25.38 -9.42 -12.84
C HIS A 107 -25.35 -9.38 -14.36
N ARG A 108 -26.42 -9.89 -14.99
CA ARG A 108 -26.65 -9.69 -16.41
C ARG A 108 -26.69 -8.18 -16.65
N ALA A 109 -25.81 -7.68 -17.52
CA ALA A 109 -25.96 -6.34 -18.05
C ALA A 109 -27.34 -6.26 -18.70
N HIS A 110 -28.22 -5.43 -18.14
CA HIS A 110 -29.42 -5.00 -18.87
C HIS A 110 -28.92 -4.30 -20.14
N ARG A 111 -29.37 -4.81 -21.29
CA ARG A 111 -29.22 -4.15 -22.58
C ARG A 111 -29.98 -2.82 -22.57
#